data_AF-A0A1V9ZMD9-F1
#
_entry.id   AF-A0A1V9ZMD9-F1
#
_cell.length_a   1.000
_cell.length_b   1.000
_cell.length_c   1.000
_cell.angle_alpha   90.00
_cell.angle_beta   90.00
_cell.angle_gamma   90.00
#
_symmetry.space_group_name_H-M   'P 1'
#
loop_
_entity.id
_entity.type
_entity.pdbx_description
1 polymer ?
#
loop_
_entity_poly.entity_id
_entity_poly.type
_entity_poly.pdbx_seq_one_letter_code
_entity_poly.pdbx_strand_id
1 'polypeptide(L)'
;MVLATSPTPPAWRKSIIVKPSECRKPLAITDRPTVRRYVRPSPRIAQKKVRFTMATTYEFDLAYGGSALPSETGPPIGIARHHMRVSTEDISTNSNRIGKVRKFDHFERIQLLGRKYKVQEVASFCLDAVAMRAGRMETLGEVFYEKREDDEDNDGKRAK
;
A
#
# COMPACT_ATOMS: atom_id res chain seq x y z
N MET A 1 -3.28 9.70 -46.62
CA MET A 1 -1.99 9.63 -45.92
C MET A 1 -1.96 10.78 -44.92
N VAL A 2 -2.12 10.49 -43.62
CA VAL A 2 -2.15 11.51 -42.55
C VAL A 2 -0.85 11.37 -41.75
N LEU A 3 -0.07 12.45 -41.70
CA LEU A 3 1.21 12.54 -41.00
C LEU A 3 0.99 12.49 -39.49
N ALA A 4 1.61 11.52 -38.81
CA ALA A 4 1.65 11.44 -37.36
C ALA A 4 2.73 12.39 -36.82
N THR A 5 2.31 13.50 -36.22
CA THR A 5 3.20 14.36 -35.41
C THR A 5 3.32 13.78 -34.01
N SER A 6 4.53 13.33 -33.66
CA SER A 6 4.87 12.84 -32.32
C SER A 6 4.77 13.95 -31.26
N PRO A 7 4.19 13.70 -30.07
CA PRO A 7 4.22 14.66 -28.98
C PRO A 7 5.65 14.77 -28.40
N THR A 8 6.14 16.00 -28.33
CA THR A 8 7.41 16.36 -27.70
C THR A 8 7.43 15.98 -26.21
N PRO A 9 8.49 15.33 -25.70
CA PRO A 9 8.59 15.00 -24.28
C PRO A 9 8.78 16.26 -23.42
N PRO A 10 8.20 16.32 -22.21
CA PRO A 10 8.34 17.46 -21.32
C PRO A 10 9.76 17.58 -20.76
N ALA A 11 10.27 18.82 -20.77
CA ALA A 11 11.66 19.21 -20.51
C ALA A 11 12.07 19.22 -19.03
N TRP A 12 11.85 18.14 -18.28
CA TRP A 12 12.32 18.02 -16.89
C TRP A 12 13.48 17.02 -16.76
N ARG A 13 14.46 17.12 -17.66
CA ARG A 13 15.75 16.47 -17.45
C ARG A 13 16.76 17.50 -16.92
N LYS A 14 17.17 17.26 -15.67
CA LYS A 14 18.36 17.75 -14.96
C LYS A 14 18.19 19.03 -14.12
N SER A 15 17.99 18.83 -12.83
CA SER A 15 18.86 19.43 -11.83
C SER A 15 19.17 18.37 -10.76
N ILE A 16 20.35 17.77 -10.85
CA ILE A 16 20.94 17.13 -9.68
C ILE A 16 21.20 18.29 -8.73
N ILE A 17 20.43 18.39 -7.65
CA ILE A 17 20.72 19.34 -6.58
C ILE A 17 21.98 18.82 -5.89
N VAL A 18 23.14 19.15 -6.44
CA VAL A 18 24.41 19.03 -5.74
C VAL A 18 24.40 20.15 -4.71
N LYS A 19 24.16 19.79 -3.44
CA LYS A 19 24.42 20.71 -2.33
C LYS A 19 25.93 21.02 -2.37
N PRO A 20 26.35 22.29 -2.25
CA PRO A 20 27.76 22.59 -2.16
C PRO A 20 28.31 21.92 -0.90
N SER A 21 29.27 21.02 -1.08
CA SER A 21 30.11 20.50 -0.01
C SER A 21 31.00 21.65 0.46
N GLU A 22 30.72 22.20 1.64
CA GLU A 22 31.64 23.12 2.30
C GLU A 22 32.96 22.39 2.58
N CYS A 23 34.03 22.80 1.89
CA CYS A 23 35.39 22.39 2.17
C CYS A 23 35.77 22.83 3.60
N ARG A 24 35.74 21.91 4.57
CA ARG A 24 36.35 22.15 5.88
C ARG A 24 37.86 22.03 5.76
N LYS A 25 38.56 23.14 6.00
CA LYS A 25 40.00 23.13 6.31
C LYS A 25 40.18 22.49 7.70
N PRO A 26 41.17 21.59 7.90
CA PRO A 26 41.46 21.08 9.22
C PRO A 26 42.20 22.16 10.01
N LEU A 27 41.66 22.56 11.16
CA LEU A 27 42.38 23.33 12.16
C LEU A 27 42.55 22.48 13.40
N ALA A 28 43.76 22.59 13.95
CA ALA A 28 44.39 21.71 14.92
C ALA A 28 43.59 21.48 16.20
N ILE A 29 43.81 20.29 16.78
CA ILE A 29 43.31 19.86 18.08
C ILE A 29 44.09 20.60 19.16
N THR A 30 43.46 21.56 19.86
CA THR A 30 43.88 22.00 21.19
C THR A 30 42.67 22.35 22.04
N ASP A 31 42.55 21.59 23.14
CA ASP A 31 41.82 21.80 24.38
C ASP A 31 40.40 22.37 24.43
N ARG A 32 39.56 21.62 25.16
CA ARG A 32 38.17 21.92 25.50
C ARG A 32 38.09 23.04 26.53
N PRO A 33 37.12 23.96 26.36
CA PRO A 33 36.36 24.45 27.49
C PRO A 33 34.85 24.19 27.34
N THR A 34 34.24 24.01 28.50
CA THR A 34 32.87 23.58 28.80
C THR A 34 31.80 24.23 27.92
N VAL A 35 31.11 23.39 27.13
CA VAL A 35 30.04 23.82 26.21
C VAL A 35 28.81 24.25 27.01
N ARG A 36 28.71 25.56 27.32
CA ARG A 36 27.41 26.19 27.49
C ARG A 36 26.69 26.07 26.15
N ARG A 37 25.73 25.15 26.07
CA ARG A 37 24.83 25.01 24.92
C ARG A 37 23.99 26.28 24.81
N TYR A 38 24.49 27.28 24.10
CA TYR A 38 23.64 28.27 23.46
C TYR A 38 22.87 27.51 22.37
N VAL A 39 21.68 27.03 22.71
CA VAL A 39 20.71 26.58 21.71
C VAL A 39 20.35 27.83 20.91
N ARG A 40 21.06 28.08 19.81
CA ARG A 40 20.61 29.06 18.82
C ARG A 40 19.18 28.64 18.44
N PRO A 41 18.18 29.53 18.54
CA PRO A 41 16.89 29.27 17.92
C PRO A 41 17.18 29.03 16.45
N SER A 42 17.04 27.77 16.00
CA SER A 42 17.13 27.45 14.59
C SER A 42 16.11 28.35 13.88
N PRO A 43 16.52 29.18 12.90
CA PRO A 43 15.59 30.02 12.17
C PRO A 43 14.53 29.07 11.63
N ARG A 44 13.28 29.29 12.05
CA ARG A 44 12.13 28.39 11.81
C ARG A 44 12.21 27.92 10.37
N ILE A 45 12.71 26.70 10.14
CA ILE A 45 12.71 26.10 8.82
C ILE A 45 11.22 25.95 8.55
N ALA A 46 10.67 26.85 7.72
CA ALA A 46 9.28 26.79 7.33
C ALA A 46 9.02 25.35 6.92
N GLN A 47 8.18 24.66 7.69
CA GLN A 47 7.94 23.24 7.48
C GLN A 47 7.40 23.11 6.06
N LYS A 48 8.21 22.56 5.16
CA LYS A 48 7.79 22.34 3.77
C LYS A 48 6.62 21.38 3.82
N LYS A 49 5.48 21.80 3.28
CA LYS A 49 4.27 20.99 3.19
C LYS A 49 4.07 20.55 1.75
N VAL A 50 3.77 19.26 1.56
CA VAL A 50 3.36 18.71 0.28
C VAL A 50 1.85 18.80 0.20
N ARG A 51 1.33 19.29 -0.93
CA ARG A 51 -0.11 19.31 -1.24
C ARG A 51 -0.31 18.56 -2.53
N PHE A 52 -1.27 17.63 -2.53
CA PHE A 52 -1.76 16.99 -3.73
C PHE A 52 -2.87 17.86 -4.31
N THR A 53 -2.76 18.20 -5.59
CA THR A 53 -3.74 19.01 -6.31
C THR A 53 -4.56 18.19 -7.28
N MET A 54 -4.07 17.03 -7.71
CA MET A 54 -4.76 16.21 -8.71
C MET A 54 -4.86 14.75 -8.24
N ALA A 55 -6.02 14.16 -8.46
CA ALA A 55 -6.23 12.73 -8.35
C ALA A 55 -6.47 12.15 -9.74
N THR A 56 -5.85 11.00 -10.03
CA THR A 56 -6.18 10.19 -11.19
C THR A 56 -6.87 8.93 -10.69
N THR A 57 -8.12 8.74 -11.09
CA THR A 57 -8.97 7.63 -10.71
C THR A 57 -9.01 6.63 -11.84
N TYR A 58 -8.71 5.36 -11.52
CA TYR A 58 -8.80 4.24 -12.43
C TYR A 58 -10.00 3.39 -12.02
N GLU A 59 -10.97 3.26 -12.90
CA GLU A 59 -12.17 2.44 -12.67
C GLU A 59 -11.96 1.06 -13.29
N PHE A 60 -12.27 0.02 -12.53
CA PHE A 60 -12.10 -1.36 -12.94
C PHE A 60 -13.43 -2.09 -12.89
N ASP A 61 -13.64 -2.98 -13.86
CA ASP A 61 -14.74 -3.91 -13.82
C ASP A 61 -14.59 -4.92 -12.69
N LEU A 62 -15.72 -5.45 -12.24
CA LEU A 62 -15.77 -6.56 -11.30
C LEU A 62 -15.25 -7.84 -11.97
N ALA A 63 -14.41 -8.58 -11.24
CA ALA A 63 -13.88 -9.86 -11.70
C ALA A 63 -13.68 -10.82 -10.54
N TYR A 64 -13.52 -12.10 -10.87
CA TYR A 64 -12.93 -13.07 -9.96
C TYR A 64 -11.43 -12.80 -9.85
N GLY A 65 -10.91 -12.85 -8.64
CA GLY A 65 -9.49 -12.66 -8.35
C GLY A 65 -9.23 -11.44 -7.46
N GLY A 66 -8.68 -11.72 -6.28
CA GLY A 66 -8.25 -10.74 -5.30
C GLY A 66 -7.49 -11.46 -4.17
N SER A 67 -6.55 -10.79 -3.51
CA SER A 67 -5.82 -11.37 -2.37
C SER A 67 -6.68 -11.44 -1.09
N ALA A 68 -7.69 -10.58 -1.01
CA ALA A 68 -8.63 -10.52 0.10
C ALA A 68 -9.65 -11.66 0.00
N LEU A 69 -9.43 -12.69 0.80
CA LEU A 69 -10.38 -13.78 0.97
C LEU A 69 -11.42 -13.34 2.02
N PRO A 70 -12.72 -13.36 1.69
CA PRO A 70 -13.77 -13.00 2.63
C PRO A 70 -13.81 -13.99 3.80
N SER A 71 -14.14 -13.49 4.99
CA SER A 71 -14.36 -14.34 6.18
C SER A 71 -15.61 -15.21 6.01
N GLU A 72 -16.65 -14.64 5.41
CA GLU A 72 -17.91 -15.29 5.09
C GLU A 72 -17.77 -16.18 3.84
N THR A 73 -18.66 -17.17 3.72
CA THR A 73 -18.70 -18.13 2.61
C THR A 73 -18.85 -17.45 1.24
N GLY A 74 -18.44 -18.15 0.18
CA GLY A 74 -18.63 -17.74 -1.21
C GLY A 74 -17.39 -17.25 -1.92
N PRO A 75 -17.57 -16.87 -3.19
CA PRO A 75 -16.44 -16.54 -4.04
C PRO A 75 -15.85 -15.19 -3.61
N PRO A 76 -14.52 -15.04 -3.62
CA PRO A 76 -13.88 -13.75 -3.47
C PRO A 76 -14.21 -12.87 -4.67
N ILE A 77 -14.48 -11.60 -4.40
CA ILE A 77 -14.58 -10.56 -5.43
C ILE A 77 -13.27 -9.82 -5.47
N GLY A 78 -12.81 -9.51 -6.68
CA GLY A 78 -11.86 -8.42 -6.84
C GLY A 78 -12.09 -7.66 -8.13
N ILE A 79 -10.99 -7.12 -8.63
CA ILE A 79 -10.97 -6.16 -9.73
C ILE A 79 -10.38 -6.82 -10.98
N ALA A 80 -10.86 -6.42 -12.14
CA ALA A 80 -10.33 -6.86 -13.42
C ALA A 80 -8.85 -6.48 -13.57
N ARG A 81 -8.12 -7.23 -14.41
CA ARG A 81 -6.70 -6.95 -14.69
C ARG A 81 -6.48 -5.61 -15.39
N HIS A 82 -7.49 -5.12 -16.12
CA HIS A 82 -7.44 -3.90 -16.90
C HIS A 82 -8.53 -2.94 -16.44
N HIS A 83 -8.18 -1.65 -16.35
CA HIS A 83 -9.15 -0.60 -16.07
C HIS A 83 -10.04 -0.38 -17.29
N MET A 84 -11.29 -0.03 -17.05
CA MET A 84 -12.24 0.33 -18.11
C MET A 84 -12.21 1.84 -18.40
N ARG A 85 -11.88 2.66 -17.39
CA ARG A 85 -11.89 4.12 -17.49
C ARG A 85 -10.80 4.74 -16.64
N VAL A 86 -10.30 5.87 -17.11
CA VAL A 86 -9.39 6.76 -16.38
C VAL A 86 -10.00 8.15 -16.36
N SER A 87 -10.01 8.77 -15.19
CA SER A 87 -10.42 10.17 -15.02
C SER A 87 -9.41 10.90 -14.15
N THR A 88 -9.24 12.20 -14.42
CA THR A 88 -8.33 13.05 -13.64
C THR A 88 -9.10 14.26 -13.17
N GLU A 89 -9.05 14.51 -11.88
CA GLU A 89 -9.79 15.60 -11.23
C GLU A 89 -8.88 16.43 -10.34
N ASP A 90 -9.19 17.73 -10.21
CA ASP A 90 -8.54 18.64 -9.29
C ASP A 90 -9.13 18.45 -7.88
N ILE A 91 -8.30 17.96 -6.96
CA ILE A 91 -8.66 17.71 -5.56
C ILE A 91 -8.15 18.80 -4.63
N SER A 92 -7.62 19.90 -5.15
CA SER A 92 -7.12 20.99 -4.34
C SER A 92 -8.20 21.54 -3.40
N THR A 93 -9.47 21.56 -3.82
CA THR A 93 -10.61 22.08 -3.05
C THR A 93 -11.48 21.01 -2.40
N ASN A 94 -11.27 19.73 -2.73
CA ASN A 94 -12.22 18.67 -2.40
C ASN A 94 -11.95 18.08 -1.01
N SER A 95 -12.92 18.18 -0.10
CA SER A 95 -12.82 17.73 1.30
C SER A 95 -13.52 16.40 1.56
N ASN A 96 -13.98 15.70 0.52
CA ASN A 96 -14.80 14.51 0.64
C ASN A 96 -14.02 13.33 1.27
N ARG A 97 -14.18 13.18 2.59
CA ARG A 97 -13.71 12.03 3.36
C ARG A 97 -14.87 11.05 3.56
N ILE A 98 -15.16 10.23 2.55
CA ILE A 98 -16.13 9.15 2.72
C ILE A 98 -15.42 7.97 3.39
N GLY A 99 -15.71 7.80 4.68
CA GLY A 99 -15.00 6.89 5.57
C GLY A 99 -15.64 5.50 5.71
N LYS A 100 -16.12 4.88 4.63
CA LYS A 100 -16.37 3.43 4.60
C LYS A 100 -16.72 2.95 3.19
N VAL A 101 -16.10 1.85 2.77
CA VAL A 101 -16.52 1.11 1.56
C VAL A 101 -17.56 0.07 1.99
N ARG A 102 -18.61 -0.09 1.17
CA ARG A 102 -19.64 -1.10 1.39
C ARG A 102 -19.04 -2.51 1.31
N LYS A 103 -19.52 -3.42 2.16
CA LYS A 103 -19.21 -4.85 2.07
C LYS A 103 -20.36 -5.57 1.34
N PHE A 104 -20.01 -6.57 0.54
CA PHE A 104 -20.97 -7.40 -0.17
C PHE A 104 -21.20 -8.72 0.57
N ASP A 105 -22.46 -9.06 0.80
CA ASP A 105 -22.86 -10.34 1.39
C ASP A 105 -22.60 -11.51 0.43
N HIS A 106 -22.57 -12.75 0.95
CA HIS A 106 -22.36 -13.97 0.17
C HIS A 106 -23.24 -14.06 -1.09
N PHE A 107 -24.56 -13.85 -0.96
CA PHE A 107 -25.48 -13.94 -2.09
C PHE A 107 -25.28 -12.82 -3.10
N GLU A 108 -25.03 -11.59 -2.63
CA GLU A 108 -24.70 -10.47 -3.51
C GLU A 108 -23.46 -10.79 -4.34
N ARG A 109 -22.46 -11.43 -3.74
CA ARG A 109 -21.23 -11.78 -4.45
C ARG A 109 -21.44 -12.80 -5.55
N ILE A 110 -22.25 -13.83 -5.28
CA ILE A 110 -22.66 -14.81 -6.30
C ILE A 110 -23.40 -14.11 -7.44
N GLN A 111 -24.36 -13.24 -7.12
CA GLN A 111 -25.14 -12.52 -8.13
C GLN A 111 -24.28 -11.58 -8.97
N LEU A 112 -23.34 -10.86 -8.35
CA LEU A 112 -22.43 -9.95 -9.04
C LEU A 112 -21.52 -10.70 -10.02
N LEU A 113 -20.95 -11.82 -9.60
CA LEU A 113 -20.11 -12.65 -10.48
C LEU A 113 -20.94 -13.39 -11.53
N GLY A 114 -22.16 -13.82 -11.20
CA GLY A 114 -23.06 -14.51 -12.12
C GLY A 114 -23.49 -13.67 -13.34
N ARG A 115 -23.33 -12.34 -13.29
CA ARG A 115 -23.54 -11.47 -14.46
C ARG A 115 -22.45 -11.63 -15.53
N LYS A 116 -21.26 -12.12 -15.15
CA LYS A 116 -20.07 -12.19 -16.01
C LYS A 116 -19.57 -13.61 -16.23
N TYR A 117 -19.79 -14.49 -15.26
CA TYR A 117 -19.32 -15.87 -15.25
C TYR A 117 -20.49 -16.85 -15.27
N LYS A 118 -20.23 -18.06 -15.79
CA LYS A 118 -21.24 -19.13 -15.77
C LYS A 118 -21.44 -19.63 -14.34
N VAL A 119 -22.62 -20.16 -14.04
CA VAL A 119 -22.94 -20.72 -12.72
C VAL A 119 -21.94 -21.79 -12.28
N GLN A 120 -21.47 -22.63 -13.21
CA GLN A 120 -20.46 -23.66 -12.93
C GLN A 120 -19.12 -23.05 -12.50
N GLU A 121 -18.70 -21.95 -13.12
CA GLU A 121 -17.45 -21.25 -12.77
C GLU A 121 -17.58 -20.56 -11.41
N VAL A 122 -18.74 -19.95 -11.14
CA VAL A 122 -18.98 -19.34 -9.82
C VAL A 122 -18.97 -20.40 -8.72
N ALA A 123 -19.51 -21.59 -8.99
CA ALA A 123 -19.44 -22.71 -8.06
C ALA A 123 -17.99 -23.19 -7.83
N SER A 124 -17.16 -23.28 -8.88
CA SER A 124 -15.74 -23.63 -8.69
C SER A 124 -15.01 -22.57 -7.86
N PHE A 125 -15.29 -21.28 -8.07
CA PHE A 125 -14.71 -20.21 -7.26
C PHE A 125 -15.09 -20.30 -5.77
N CYS A 126 -16.30 -20.76 -5.44
CA CYS A 126 -16.68 -21.03 -4.06
C CYS A 126 -15.84 -22.15 -3.43
N LEU A 127 -15.60 -23.22 -4.18
CA LEU A 127 -14.79 -24.36 -3.71
C LEU A 127 -13.33 -23.95 -3.49
N ASP A 128 -12.75 -23.21 -4.44
CA ASP A 128 -11.41 -22.64 -4.31
C ASP A 128 -11.29 -21.77 -3.05
N ALA A 129 -12.32 -20.96 -2.76
CA ALA A 129 -12.36 -20.12 -1.58
C ALA A 129 -12.42 -20.91 -0.27
N VAL A 130 -13.09 -22.06 -0.26
CA VAL A 130 -13.10 -22.99 0.88
C VAL A 130 -11.72 -23.60 1.07
N ALA A 131 -11.10 -24.11 0.00
CA ALA A 131 -9.77 -24.70 0.05
C ALA A 131 -8.71 -23.71 0.57
N MET A 132 -8.74 -22.48 0.06
CA MET A 132 -7.83 -21.41 0.52
C MET A 132 -8.06 -21.04 2.00
N ARG A 133 -9.31 -21.05 2.49
CA ARG A 133 -9.59 -20.81 3.92
C ARG A 133 -9.06 -21.95 4.79
N ALA A 134 -9.26 -23.19 4.36
CA ALA A 134 -8.74 -24.35 5.07
C ALA A 134 -7.21 -24.30 5.17
N GLY A 135 -6.51 -24.04 4.06
CA GLY A 135 -5.05 -23.90 4.07
C GLY A 135 -4.57 -22.75 4.97
N ARG A 136 -5.26 -21.61 5.01
CA ARG A 136 -4.91 -20.52 5.95
C ARG A 136 -5.10 -20.92 7.41
N MET A 137 -6.12 -21.69 7.73
CA MET A 137 -6.37 -22.18 9.09
C MET A 137 -5.30 -23.18 9.54
N GLU A 138 -4.86 -24.05 8.63
CA GLU A 138 -3.78 -25.02 8.87
C GLU A 138 -2.45 -24.30 9.15
N THR A 139 -2.04 -23.37 8.28
CA THR A 139 -0.81 -22.57 8.50
C THR A 139 -0.87 -21.75 9.79
N LEU A 140 -2.04 -21.18 10.13
CA LEU A 140 -2.19 -20.50 11.42
C LEU A 140 -2.01 -21.47 12.59
N GLY A 141 -2.58 -22.68 12.48
CA GLY A 141 -2.37 -23.76 13.45
C GLY A 141 -0.90 -24.03 13.69
N GLU A 142 -0.14 -24.33 12.62
CA GLU A 142 1.31 -24.58 12.68
C GLU A 142 2.06 -23.46 13.42
N VAL A 143 1.83 -22.20 13.04
CA VAL A 143 2.46 -21.03 13.68
C VAL A 143 2.09 -20.92 15.17
N PHE A 144 0.87 -21.27 15.56
CA PHE A 144 0.47 -21.29 16.97
C PHE A 144 1.13 -22.43 17.75
N TYR A 145 1.40 -23.57 17.12
CA TYR A 145 2.12 -24.68 17.75
C TYR A 145 3.60 -24.34 17.94
N GLU A 146 4.28 -23.86 16.89
CA GLU A 146 5.70 -23.43 16.94
C GLU A 146 5.93 -22.39 18.05
N LYS A 147 5.04 -21.40 18.15
CA LYS A 147 5.15 -20.36 19.19
C LYS A 147 5.07 -20.92 20.62
N ARG A 148 4.29 -21.98 20.85
CA ARG A 148 4.19 -22.60 22.17
C ARG A 148 5.45 -23.37 22.54
N GLU A 149 6.07 -24.04 21.57
CA GLU A 149 7.34 -24.74 21.76
C GLU A 149 8.46 -23.74 22.11
N ASP A 150 8.51 -22.59 21.42
CA ASP A 150 9.46 -21.50 21.72
C ASP A 150 9.28 -20.92 23.14
N ASP A 151 8.02 -20.77 23.60
CA ASP A 151 7.71 -20.26 24.93
C ASP A 151 8.12 -21.27 26.03
N GLU A 152 7.98 -22.58 25.78
CA GLU A 152 8.40 -23.65 26.69
C GLU A 152 9.93 -23.75 26.82
N ASP A 153 10.67 -23.54 25.74
CA ASP A 153 12.15 -23.57 25.74
C ASP A 153 12.80 -22.34 26.42
N ASN A 154 12.07 -21.22 26.53
CA ASN A 154 12.57 -19.98 27.12
C ASN A 154 12.48 -19.95 28.66
N ASP A 155 11.52 -20.66 29.25
CA ASP A 155 11.35 -20.73 30.71
C ASP A 155 12.47 -21.55 31.39
N GLY A 156 13.05 -22.53 30.67
CA GLY A 156 14.18 -23.34 31.14
C GLY A 156 15.54 -22.61 31.21
N LYS A 157 15.67 -21.42 30.59
CA LYS A 157 16.94 -20.64 30.56
C LYS A 157 16.99 -19.50 31.59
N ARG A 158 15.88 -19.16 32.25
CA ARG A 158 15.81 -18.08 33.24
C ARG A 158 16.15 -18.52 34.67
N ALA A 159 16.25 -19.83 34.90
CA ALA A 159 16.67 -20.41 36.16
C ALA A 159 18.15 -20.85 36.10
N LYS A 160 19.08 -19.90 36.03
CA LYS A 160 20.51 -20.11 36.34
C LYS A 160 21.19 -18.82 36.73
#